data_AF-A0A9E2XML9-F1
#
_entry.id   AF-A0A9E2XML9-F1
#
_cell.length_a   1.000
_cell.length_b   1.000
_cell.length_c   1.000
_cell.angle_alpha   90.00
_cell.angle_beta   90.00
_cell.angle_gamma   90.00
#
_symmetry.space_group_name_H-M   'P 1'
#
loop_
_entity.id
_entity.type
_entity.pdbx_description
1 polymer ?
#
loop_
_entity_poly.entity_id
_entity_poly.type
_entity_poly.pdbx_seq_one_letter_code
_entity_poly.pdbx_strand_id
1 'polypeptide(L)'
;MAAKSLVRRARRAAALQRLNGNALPFWKRKTLAQMTKQEWESLCDGCGMCCTNKLEYEGTGELAQTDTFCKLLDPKTARCRDYKNRKKIVPDCIQLTPKVVAKMDWLPQTCAYRLVHF
;
A
#
# COMPACT_ATOMS: atom_id res chain seq x y z
N MET A 1 2.44 -50.15 -13.87
CA MET A 1 3.39 -49.17 -13.29
C MET A 1 3.54 -47.86 -14.08
N ALA A 2 3.21 -47.80 -15.38
CA ALA A 2 3.34 -46.59 -16.21
C ALA A 2 2.40 -45.42 -15.84
N ALA A 3 1.16 -45.69 -15.42
CA ALA A 3 0.19 -44.64 -15.08
C ALA A 3 0.59 -43.77 -13.87
N LYS A 4 1.25 -44.36 -12.86
CA LYS A 4 1.75 -43.61 -11.67
C LYS A 4 2.90 -42.65 -12.02
N SER A 5 3.68 -42.97 -13.06
CA SER A 5 4.77 -42.13 -13.59
C SER A 5 4.23 -40.91 -14.34
N LEU A 6 3.20 -41.10 -15.17
CA LEU A 6 2.53 -40.03 -15.90
C LEU A 6 1.84 -39.03 -14.96
N VAL A 7 1.17 -39.52 -13.91
CA VAL A 7 0.53 -38.66 -12.89
C VAL A 7 1.57 -37.86 -12.09
N ARG A 8 2.73 -38.45 -11.74
CA ARG A 8 3.84 -37.73 -11.08
C ARG A 8 4.45 -36.65 -12.00
N ARG A 9 4.59 -36.92 -13.30
CA ARG A 9 5.09 -35.95 -14.29
C ARG A 9 4.12 -34.78 -14.48
N ALA A 10 2.81 -35.05 -14.58
CA ALA A 10 1.77 -34.02 -14.68
C ALA A 10 1.72 -33.13 -13.43
N ARG A 11 1.82 -33.71 -12.22
CA ARG A 11 1.89 -32.95 -10.97
C ARG A 11 3.14 -32.07 -10.87
N ARG A 12 4.29 -32.55 -11.34
CA ARG A 12 5.53 -31.75 -11.43
C ARG A 12 5.41 -30.63 -12.45
N ALA A 13 4.80 -30.86 -13.61
CA ALA A 13 4.56 -29.83 -14.62
C ALA A 13 3.62 -28.72 -14.11
N ALA A 14 2.55 -29.08 -13.39
CA ALA A 14 1.65 -28.12 -12.74
C ALA A 14 2.34 -27.33 -11.60
N ALA A 15 3.25 -27.96 -10.86
CA ALA A 15 4.08 -27.28 -9.85
C ALA A 15 5.12 -26.33 -10.48
N LEU A 16 5.72 -26.70 -11.61
CA LEU A 16 6.64 -25.86 -12.37
C LEU A 16 5.93 -24.68 -13.05
N GLN A 17 4.68 -24.86 -13.50
CA GLN A 17 3.82 -23.76 -13.99
C GLN A 17 3.53 -22.70 -12.91
N ARG A 18 3.47 -23.10 -11.63
CA ARG A 18 3.36 -22.18 -10.49
C ARG A 18 4.67 -21.46 -10.13
N LEU A 19 5.80 -21.85 -10.71
CA LEU A 19 7.11 -21.22 -10.50
C LEU A 19 7.49 -20.23 -11.61
N ASN A 20 6.64 -20.06 -12.64
CA ASN A 20 6.79 -18.99 -13.62
C ASN A 20 6.71 -17.63 -12.89
N GLY A 21 7.59 -16.68 -13.26
CA GLY A 21 7.86 -15.40 -12.57
C GLY A 21 6.71 -14.42 -12.35
N ASN A 22 5.46 -14.88 -12.41
CA ASN A 22 4.21 -14.21 -12.10
C ASN A 22 3.50 -14.76 -10.85
N ALA A 23 4.12 -15.72 -10.13
CA ALA A 23 3.54 -16.35 -8.93
C ALA A 23 3.51 -15.44 -7.69
N LEU A 24 4.44 -14.50 -7.61
CA LEU A 24 4.49 -13.51 -6.54
C LEU A 24 3.72 -12.25 -6.94
N PRO A 25 3.07 -11.57 -5.98
CA PRO A 25 2.44 -10.28 -6.26
C PRO A 25 3.49 -9.25 -6.71
N PHE A 26 3.04 -8.23 -7.46
CA PHE A 26 3.96 -7.27 -8.09
C PHE A 26 4.87 -6.57 -7.08
N TRP A 27 4.38 -6.27 -5.87
CA TRP A 27 5.14 -5.60 -4.81
C TRP A 27 6.27 -6.44 -4.20
N LYS A 28 6.33 -7.75 -4.51
CA LYS A 28 7.47 -8.62 -4.16
C LYS A 28 8.47 -8.81 -5.30
N ARG A 29 8.19 -8.28 -6.49
CA ARG A 29 8.99 -8.49 -7.70
C ARG A 29 9.45 -7.20 -8.38
N LYS A 30 8.74 -6.10 -8.13
CA LYS A 30 9.06 -4.78 -8.65
C LYS A 30 9.72 -3.95 -7.56
N THR A 31 10.78 -3.24 -7.92
CA THR A 31 11.29 -2.15 -7.10
C THR A 31 10.28 -0.99 -7.10
N LEU A 32 10.39 -0.08 -6.14
CA LEU A 32 9.55 1.11 -6.08
C LEU A 32 9.60 1.95 -7.38
N ALA A 33 10.76 2.00 -8.05
CA ALA A 33 10.93 2.72 -9.30
C ALA A 33 10.23 2.04 -10.50
N GLN A 34 9.97 0.73 -10.42
CA GLN A 34 9.30 -0.04 -11.47
C GLN A 34 7.76 -0.04 -11.32
N MET A 35 7.23 0.45 -10.20
CA MET A 35 5.79 0.50 -9.97
C MET A 35 5.17 1.66 -10.75
N THR A 36 4.10 1.34 -11.48
CA THR A 36 3.23 2.39 -12.04
C THR A 36 2.49 3.12 -10.91
N LYS A 37 1.95 4.30 -11.21
CA LYS A 37 1.09 5.02 -10.27
C LYS A 37 -0.09 4.16 -9.80
N GLN A 38 -0.69 3.39 -10.71
CA GLN A 38 -1.84 2.54 -10.38
C GLN A 38 -1.43 1.40 -9.43
N GLU A 39 -0.31 0.74 -9.68
CA GLU A 39 0.24 -0.30 -8.80
C GLU A 39 0.56 0.26 -7.42
N TRP A 40 1.23 1.42 -7.36
CA TRP A 40 1.50 2.11 -6.11
C TRP A 40 0.22 2.43 -5.33
N GLU A 41 -0.75 3.08 -5.96
CA GLU A 41 -2.02 3.43 -5.31
C GLU A 41 -2.81 2.19 -4.87
N SER A 42 -2.66 1.05 -5.56
CA SER A 42 -3.30 -0.22 -5.19
C SER A 42 -2.72 -0.87 -3.93
N LEU A 43 -1.57 -0.41 -3.45
CA LEU A 43 -1.01 -0.86 -2.17
C LEU A 43 -1.85 -0.40 -0.98
N CYS A 44 -2.63 0.66 -1.11
CA CYS A 44 -3.46 1.17 -0.03
C CYS A 44 -4.42 0.08 0.49
N ASP A 45 -4.23 -0.31 1.74
CA ASP A 45 -5.03 -1.31 2.44
C ASP A 45 -6.30 -0.73 3.08
N GLY A 46 -6.47 0.60 3.03
CA GLY A 46 -7.65 1.27 3.59
C GLY A 46 -7.60 1.44 5.10
N CYS A 47 -6.42 1.55 5.71
CA CYS A 47 -6.29 1.81 7.15
C CYS A 47 -6.77 3.21 7.61
N GLY A 48 -6.96 4.18 6.71
CA GLY A 48 -7.45 5.53 7.03
C GLY A 48 -6.46 6.46 7.76
N MET A 49 -5.31 5.95 8.22
CA MET A 49 -4.35 6.70 9.06
C MET A 49 -3.74 7.92 8.36
N CYS A 50 -3.61 7.91 7.03
CA CYS A 50 -3.16 9.10 6.30
C CYS A 50 -4.22 10.22 6.25
N CYS A 51 -5.50 9.89 6.50
CA CYS A 51 -6.63 10.82 6.48
C CYS A 51 -7.02 11.39 7.85
N THR A 52 -6.40 10.93 8.94
CA THR A 52 -6.56 11.56 10.26
C THR A 52 -5.93 12.96 10.28
N ASN A 53 -6.40 13.86 11.14
CA ASN A 53 -5.73 15.13 11.37
C ASN A 53 -4.51 14.88 12.28
N LYS A 54 -3.47 15.68 12.08
CA LYS A 54 -2.24 15.64 12.88
C LYS A 54 -2.06 16.98 13.58
N LEU A 55 -1.54 16.94 14.79
CA LEU A 55 -1.12 18.14 15.53
C LEU A 55 0.40 18.19 15.47
N GLU A 56 0.94 19.36 15.15
CA GLU A 56 2.38 19.60 15.20
C GLU A 56 2.72 20.33 16.49
N TYR A 57 3.70 19.82 17.24
CA TYR A 57 4.18 20.48 18.45
C TYR A 57 5.14 21.62 18.10
N GLU A 58 4.80 22.81 18.58
CA GLU A 58 5.65 23.99 18.45
C GLU A 58 6.99 23.76 19.17
N GLY A 59 8.10 24.00 18.46
CA GLY A 59 9.46 23.85 18.97
C GLY A 59 10.18 22.55 18.59
N THR A 60 9.46 21.44 18.42
CA THR A 60 10.07 20.16 17.97
C THR A 60 9.68 19.79 16.54
N GLY A 61 8.52 20.25 16.05
CA GLY A 61 7.95 19.81 14.77
C GLY A 61 7.44 18.37 14.80
N GLU A 62 7.35 17.75 15.99
CA GLU A 62 6.82 16.40 16.13
C GLU A 62 5.33 16.37 15.82
N LEU A 63 4.91 15.36 15.04
CA LEU A 63 3.52 15.16 14.65
C LEU A 63 2.82 14.12 15.54
N ALA A 64 1.85 14.57 16.33
CA ALA A 64 0.93 13.70 17.06
C ALA A 64 -0.24 13.28 16.17
N GLN A 65 -0.54 11.98 16.21
CA GLN A 65 -1.75 11.44 15.59
C GLN A 65 -2.99 11.75 16.43
N THR A 66 -4.11 12.05 15.78
CA THR A 66 -5.41 12.24 16.44
C THR A 66 -6.44 11.23 15.97
N ASP A 67 -7.51 11.07 16.73
CA ASP A 67 -8.69 10.26 16.36
C ASP A 67 -9.71 11.05 15.51
N THR A 68 -9.39 12.30 15.17
CA THR A 68 -10.21 13.11 14.27
C THR A 68 -9.74 12.93 12.84
N PHE A 69 -10.67 12.93 11.88
CA PHE A 69 -10.36 12.69 10.47
C PHE A 69 -10.85 13.81 9.57
N CYS A 70 -10.24 13.87 8.37
CA CYS A 70 -10.60 14.87 7.39
C CYS A 70 -12.05 14.67 6.91
N LYS A 71 -12.68 15.75 6.44
CA LYS A 71 -14.06 15.75 5.94
C LYS A 71 -14.34 14.82 4.75
N LEU A 72 -13.34 14.16 4.19
CA LEU A 72 -13.51 13.20 3.09
C LEU A 72 -13.34 11.74 3.52
N LEU A 73 -12.92 11.44 4.76
CA LEU A 73 -12.83 10.05 5.22
C LEU A 73 -14.24 9.51 5.52
N ASP A 74 -14.54 8.35 4.96
CA ASP A 74 -15.70 7.54 5.37
C ASP A 74 -15.34 6.66 6.57
N PRO A 75 -15.93 6.89 7.75
CA PRO A 75 -15.61 6.12 8.96
C PRO A 75 -16.07 4.66 8.87
N LYS A 76 -16.99 4.31 7.96
CA LYS A 76 -17.45 2.91 7.81
C LYS A 76 -16.49 2.06 6.99
N THR A 77 -15.86 2.67 5.99
CA THR A 77 -14.99 1.96 5.04
C THR A 77 -13.51 2.28 5.20
N ALA A 78 -13.19 3.29 6.02
CA ALA A 78 -11.85 3.87 6.18
C ALA A 78 -11.22 4.32 4.84
N ARG A 79 -12.06 4.67 3.86
CA ARG A 79 -11.65 5.13 2.54
C ARG A 79 -12.05 6.59 2.31
N CYS A 80 -11.28 7.28 1.48
CA CYS A 80 -11.60 8.63 1.04
C CYS A 80 -12.77 8.59 0.06
N ARG A 81 -13.83 9.36 0.34
CA ARG A 81 -15.05 9.46 -0.50
C ARG A 81 -14.78 10.08 -1.87
N ASP A 82 -13.79 10.95 -1.98
CA ASP A 82 -13.38 11.56 -3.25
C ASP A 82 -11.85 11.63 -3.35
N TYR A 83 -11.23 10.46 -3.46
CA TYR A 83 -9.78 10.37 -3.56
C TYR A 83 -9.24 11.13 -4.77
N LYS A 84 -9.97 11.14 -5.90
CA LYS A 84 -9.51 11.78 -7.15
C LYS A 84 -9.44 13.30 -7.02
N ASN A 85 -10.42 13.93 -6.37
CA ASN A 85 -10.47 15.39 -6.23
C ASN A 85 -10.02 15.89 -4.85
N ARG A 86 -9.56 15.01 -3.95
CA ARG A 86 -9.26 15.32 -2.54
C ARG A 86 -8.48 16.61 -2.30
N LYS A 87 -7.44 16.90 -3.10
CA LYS A 87 -6.62 18.11 -2.95
C LYS A 87 -7.34 19.41 -3.29
N LYS A 88 -8.38 19.36 -4.13
CA LYS A 88 -9.22 20.54 -4.43
C LYS A 88 -10.14 20.87 -3.25
N ILE A 89 -10.51 19.87 -2.47
CA ILE A 89 -11.51 19.96 -1.40
C ILE A 89 -10.83 20.12 -0.02
N VAL A 90 -9.69 19.46 0.18
CA VAL A 90 -8.82 19.49 1.36
C VAL A 90 -7.39 19.79 0.86
N PRO A 91 -7.00 21.08 0.79
CA PRO A 91 -5.70 21.50 0.27
C PRO A 91 -4.51 20.83 0.96
N ASP A 92 -4.62 20.61 2.27
CA ASP A 92 -3.58 19.98 3.10
C ASP A 92 -3.52 18.45 2.97
N CYS A 93 -4.39 17.86 2.12
CA CYS A 93 -4.38 16.42 1.91
C CYS A 93 -3.07 15.97 1.27
N ILE A 94 -2.38 15.06 1.95
CA ILE A 94 -1.09 14.56 1.47
C ILE A 94 -1.25 13.50 0.38
N GLN A 95 -0.39 13.57 -0.63
CA GLN A 95 -0.23 12.51 -1.60
C GLN A 95 0.97 11.66 -1.19
N LEU A 96 0.70 10.43 -0.76
CA LEU A 96 1.73 9.46 -0.41
C LEU A 96 2.40 8.98 -1.68
N THR A 97 3.53 9.57 -2.05
CA THR A 97 4.43 9.06 -3.10
C THR A 97 5.60 8.31 -2.45
N PRO A 98 6.32 7.44 -3.17
CA PRO A 98 7.48 6.74 -2.59
C PRO A 98 8.50 7.69 -1.94
N LYS A 99 8.76 8.84 -2.60
CA LYS A 99 9.68 9.87 -2.09
C LYS A 99 9.17 10.56 -0.82
N VAL A 100 7.86 10.74 -0.72
CA VAL A 100 7.21 11.39 0.43
C VAL A 100 7.17 10.43 1.61
N VAL A 101 6.74 9.18 1.41
CA VAL A 101 6.66 8.15 2.45
C VAL A 101 8.03 7.86 3.07
N ALA A 102 9.10 7.83 2.26
CA ALA A 102 10.46 7.61 2.76
C ALA A 102 10.96 8.68 3.76
N LYS A 103 10.32 9.85 3.79
CA LYS A 103 10.66 10.97 4.68
C LYS A 103 9.66 11.13 5.83
N MET A 104 8.63 10.28 5.91
CA MET A 104 7.59 10.36 6.92
C MET A 104 7.90 9.43 8.09
N ASP A 105 8.14 10.03 9.24
CA ASP A 105 8.28 9.38 10.53
C ASP A 105 6.93 8.97 11.14
N TRP A 106 5.89 9.79 10.96
CA TRP A 106 4.57 9.64 11.59
C TRP A 106 3.65 8.58 10.97
N LEU A 107 3.93 8.07 9.77
CA LEU A 107 3.12 6.98 9.21
C LEU A 107 3.31 5.72 10.06
N PRO A 108 2.26 4.98 10.42
CA PRO A 108 2.43 3.78 11.24
C PRO A 108 3.26 2.73 10.51
N GLN A 109 4.11 1.99 11.22
CA GLN A 109 4.96 0.94 10.65
C GLN A 109 4.19 -0.13 9.87
N THR A 110 2.91 -0.29 10.20
CA THR A 110 1.97 -1.21 9.55
C THR A 110 1.39 -0.68 8.23
N CYS A 111 1.63 0.59 7.88
CA CYS A 111 1.12 1.18 6.64
C CYS A 111 1.65 0.40 5.43
N ALA A 112 0.75 -0.05 4.54
CA ALA A 112 1.13 -0.84 3.37
C ALA A 112 2.19 -0.15 2.48
N TYR A 113 2.20 1.18 2.41
CA TYR A 113 3.24 1.93 1.69
C TYR A 113 4.63 1.84 2.32
N ARG A 114 4.72 1.63 3.65
CA ARG A 114 5.99 1.40 4.36
C ARG A 114 6.46 -0.05 4.25
N LEU A 115 5.53 -1.00 4.14
CA LEU A 115 5.84 -2.42 4.10
C LEU A 115 6.46 -2.89 2.78
N VAL A 116 6.42 -2.08 1.72
CA VAL A 116 6.96 -2.41 0.38
C VAL A 116 8.37 -1.87 0.13
N HIS A 117 9.09 -1.47 1.18
CA HIS A 117 10.49 -1.02 1.07
C HIS A 117 11.46 -2.21 1.15
N PHE A 118 11.91 -2.71 -0.01
CA PHE A 118 13.03 -3.66 -0.12
C PHE A 118 13.95 -3.26 -1.28
#